data_AF-A0A3Q2D1L5-F1
#
_entry.id   AF-A0A3Q2D1L5-F1
#
_cell.length_a   1.000
_cell.length_b   1.000
_cell.length_c   1.000
_cell.angle_alpha   90.00
_cell.angle_beta   90.00
_cell.angle_gamma   90.00
#
_symmetry.space_group_name_H-M   'P 1'
#
loop_
_entity.id
_entity.type
_entity.pdbx_description
1 polymer ?
#
loop_
_entity_poly.entity_id
_entity_poly.type
_entity_poly.pdbx_seq_one_letter_code
_entity_poly.pdbx_strand_id
1 'polypeptide(L)'
;MKLVILTMLFGFGVMQHNPNFQHGRTTIVQLFEWRWSDIAAECERFLAPKGFGGIQVISPASSRPNTPNFLPKLPLHKKAVDIFFCINFGDLAVFYIYIVQTKSLDTPSHSKSFLYFHDFENSRLTLEYIHLGRVTEFKYGAKLGNIFRKWNEEKLFYTRTWGEGWGFMSDGNAVVFVDNHDNQRGHGAGGSSIITFWDSKLYKMAVGYMLAHPYGVARIMSSYRWNRNFVNGKDQNDWMGPPANTNGSTKSVPVNSDQTCGDGWVCEHRWRQITNMVIFRNVVKQQPQISWWDNQSNQVAFGRGDLGFIVFNNDDWDLDVTLNTGMSGGTYCDVISGQKDGNKCTGKQIIVSKDGNAHFKISNTDEDPFIAIHAESKL
;
A
#
# COMPACT_ATOMS: atom_id res chain seq x y z
N MET A 1 -19.89 14.39 40.04
CA MET A 1 -20.30 13.14 39.37
C MET A 1 -20.95 13.30 37.99
N LYS A 2 -21.38 14.51 37.56
CA LYS A 2 -21.95 14.73 36.20
C LYS A 2 -20.93 15.05 35.10
N LEU A 3 -19.67 15.37 35.45
CA LEU A 3 -18.63 15.76 34.47
C LEU A 3 -17.80 14.57 33.94
N VAL A 4 -17.88 13.40 34.56
CA VAL A 4 -17.08 12.20 34.20
C VAL A 4 -17.81 11.30 33.20
N ILE A 5 -19.13 11.47 33.03
CA ILE A 5 -19.93 10.63 32.12
C ILE A 5 -19.85 11.13 30.65
N LEU A 6 -19.53 12.41 30.43
CA LEU A 6 -19.45 12.98 29.08
C LEU A 6 -18.19 12.54 28.30
N THR A 7 -17.12 12.16 28.99
CA THR A 7 -15.87 11.67 28.36
C THR A 7 -15.94 10.20 27.92
N MET A 8 -16.87 9.39 28.44
CA MET A 8 -17.02 7.99 28.01
C MET A 8 -17.84 7.82 26.72
N LEU A 9 -18.73 8.76 26.38
CA LEU A 9 -19.56 8.68 25.17
C LEU A 9 -18.83 9.13 23.90
N PHE A 10 -17.77 9.92 24.00
CA PHE A 10 -16.92 10.28 22.85
C PHE A 10 -15.88 9.19 22.48
N GLY A 11 -15.64 8.21 23.35
CA GLY A 11 -14.65 7.15 23.14
C GLY A 11 -15.12 6.01 22.23
N PHE A 12 -16.43 5.82 22.06
CA PHE A 12 -16.97 4.67 21.31
C PHE A 12 -17.06 4.90 19.79
N GLY A 13 -17.08 6.14 19.31
CA GLY A 13 -17.25 6.44 17.87
C GLY A 13 -15.97 6.28 17.02
N VAL A 14 -14.78 6.25 17.63
CA VAL A 14 -13.49 6.26 16.88
C VAL A 14 -12.92 4.85 16.71
N MET A 15 -13.41 3.87 17.47
CA MET A 15 -12.82 2.52 17.48
C MET A 15 -13.03 1.75 16.16
N GLN A 16 -14.08 2.05 15.40
CA GLN A 16 -14.41 1.40 14.13
C GLN A 16 -13.49 1.80 12.96
N HIS A 17 -12.85 2.98 13.04
CA HIS A 17 -11.90 3.47 12.02
C HIS A 17 -10.47 3.01 12.27
N ASN A 18 -10.20 2.41 13.42
CA ASN A 18 -8.87 1.94 13.76
C ASN A 18 -8.58 0.64 12.99
N PRO A 19 -7.51 0.59 12.17
CA PRO A 19 -7.11 -0.63 11.48
C PRO A 19 -6.51 -1.69 12.40
N ASN A 20 -6.50 -1.49 13.72
CA ASN A 20 -5.95 -2.34 14.79
C ASN A 20 -4.64 -3.06 14.47
N PHE A 21 -3.78 -2.46 13.62
CA PHE A 21 -2.50 -3.04 13.23
C PHE A 21 -1.62 -3.29 14.46
N GLN A 22 -0.77 -4.31 14.37
CA GLN A 22 0.32 -4.47 15.32
C GLN A 22 1.13 -3.16 15.42
N HIS A 23 1.64 -2.87 16.62
CA HIS A 23 2.44 -1.68 16.85
C HIS A 23 3.55 -1.51 15.80
N GLY A 24 3.75 -0.27 15.35
CA GLY A 24 4.71 0.07 14.29
C GLY A 24 4.27 -0.23 12.85
N ARG A 25 3.17 -0.96 12.60
CA ARG A 25 2.73 -1.30 11.24
C ARG A 25 1.66 -0.35 10.70
N THR A 26 1.64 -0.15 9.38
CA THR A 26 0.74 0.84 8.72
C THR A 26 0.09 0.42 7.39
N THR A 27 0.51 -0.69 6.79
CA THR A 27 0.19 -0.98 5.37
C THR A 27 -0.50 -2.33 5.19
N ILE A 28 -1.52 -2.37 4.34
CA ILE A 28 -2.23 -3.59 3.94
C ILE A 28 -1.70 -4.07 2.59
N VAL A 29 -1.66 -5.39 2.37
CA VAL A 29 -1.50 -5.98 1.02
C VAL A 29 -2.77 -6.72 0.62
N GLN A 30 -3.21 -6.55 -0.63
CA GLN A 30 -4.28 -7.34 -1.23
C GLN A 30 -3.67 -8.51 -2.00
N LEU A 31 -3.75 -9.73 -1.44
CA LEU A 31 -3.33 -10.96 -2.11
C LEU A 31 -4.51 -11.50 -2.92
N PHE A 32 -4.63 -11.05 -4.17
CA PHE A 32 -5.82 -11.32 -5.00
C PHE A 32 -5.83 -12.74 -5.55
N GLU A 33 -6.86 -13.51 -5.15
CA GLU A 33 -7.10 -14.90 -5.55
C GLU A 33 -6.00 -15.91 -5.18
N TRP A 34 -5.15 -15.58 -4.19
CA TRP A 34 -4.16 -16.52 -3.66
C TRP A 34 -4.83 -17.68 -2.93
N ARG A 35 -4.17 -18.84 -2.91
CA ARG A 35 -4.61 -19.98 -2.10
C ARG A 35 -4.34 -19.71 -0.62
N TRP A 36 -5.22 -20.21 0.25
CA TRP A 36 -5.08 -20.07 1.71
C TRP A 36 -3.73 -20.57 2.26
N SER A 37 -3.22 -21.68 1.75
CA SER A 37 -1.92 -22.24 2.16
C SER A 37 -0.75 -21.30 1.81
N ASP A 38 -0.82 -20.64 0.67
CA ASP A 38 0.23 -19.74 0.20
C ASP A 38 0.15 -18.40 0.94
N ILE A 39 -1.06 -17.90 1.21
CA ILE A 39 -1.29 -16.73 2.08
C ILE A 39 -0.66 -16.98 3.45
N ALA A 40 -0.96 -18.12 4.09
CA ALA A 40 -0.40 -18.45 5.40
C ALA A 40 1.14 -18.47 5.38
N ALA A 41 1.74 -19.15 4.40
CA ALA A 41 3.19 -19.19 4.26
C ALA A 41 3.81 -17.81 4.00
N GLU A 42 3.15 -16.99 3.20
CA GLU A 42 3.57 -15.62 2.86
C GLU A 42 3.51 -14.70 4.08
N CYS A 43 2.47 -14.84 4.91
CA CYS A 43 2.37 -14.15 6.19
C CYS A 43 3.59 -14.40 7.07
N GLU A 44 3.95 -15.68 7.29
CA GLU A 44 5.03 -16.03 8.23
C GLU A 44 6.40 -15.67 7.68
N ARG A 45 6.63 -15.95 6.39
CA ARG A 45 7.97 -15.92 5.80
C ARG A 45 8.37 -14.56 5.27
N PHE A 46 7.41 -13.71 4.91
CA PHE A 46 7.71 -12.45 4.24
C PHE A 46 6.96 -11.26 4.84
N LEU A 47 5.63 -11.28 4.87
CA LEU A 47 4.84 -10.10 5.21
C LEU A 47 5.05 -9.65 6.66
N ALA A 48 5.00 -10.58 7.62
CA ALA A 48 5.24 -10.24 9.03
C ALA A 48 6.68 -9.75 9.28
N PRO A 49 7.75 -10.44 8.81
CA PRO A 49 9.11 -9.94 8.92
C PRO A 49 9.35 -8.57 8.25
N LYS A 50 8.61 -8.25 7.17
CA LYS A 50 8.72 -6.96 6.45
C LYS A 50 7.78 -5.88 6.99
N GLY A 51 7.02 -6.17 8.04
CA GLY A 51 6.23 -5.17 8.76
C GLY A 51 4.89 -4.79 8.11
N PHE A 52 4.31 -5.67 7.28
CA PHE A 52 2.94 -5.46 6.78
C PHE A 52 1.91 -5.56 7.91
N GLY A 53 0.98 -4.61 7.97
CA GLY A 53 -0.02 -4.47 9.03
C GLY A 53 -1.25 -5.34 8.87
N GLY A 54 -1.57 -5.77 7.64
CA GLY A 54 -2.71 -6.65 7.38
C GLY A 54 -2.78 -7.15 5.95
N ILE A 55 -3.72 -8.07 5.71
CA ILE A 55 -3.97 -8.66 4.39
C ILE A 55 -5.44 -8.53 4.04
N GLN A 56 -5.71 -8.10 2.83
CA GLN A 56 -7.01 -8.28 2.20
C GLN A 56 -6.95 -9.48 1.26
N VAL A 57 -7.95 -10.34 1.37
CA VAL A 57 -8.16 -11.49 0.48
C VAL A 57 -9.52 -11.34 -0.18
N ILE A 58 -9.65 -11.79 -1.42
CA ILE A 58 -10.94 -11.98 -2.09
C ILE A 58 -11.00 -13.47 -2.42
N SER A 59 -12.05 -14.14 -1.95
CA SER A 59 -12.10 -15.61 -1.94
C SER A 59 -11.89 -16.18 -3.34
N PRO A 60 -10.96 -17.14 -3.55
CA PRO A 60 -10.78 -17.77 -4.85
C PRO A 60 -12.07 -18.52 -5.24
N ALA A 61 -12.44 -18.43 -6.51
CA ALA A 61 -13.69 -18.99 -7.06
C ALA A 61 -13.93 -20.48 -6.78
N SER A 62 -12.89 -21.24 -6.42
CA SER A 62 -12.95 -22.67 -6.10
C SER A 62 -13.31 -23.01 -4.64
N SER A 63 -13.56 -22.02 -3.78
CA SER A 63 -13.95 -22.25 -2.38
C SER A 63 -15.33 -21.67 -2.02
N ARG A 64 -16.37 -22.08 -2.75
CA ARG A 64 -17.74 -22.05 -2.21
C ARG A 64 -18.05 -23.38 -1.51
N PRO A 65 -17.74 -23.58 -0.22
CA PRO A 65 -18.46 -24.58 0.55
C PRO A 65 -19.81 -23.97 0.95
N ASN A 66 -20.90 -24.58 0.48
CA ASN A 66 -22.23 -24.34 1.03
C ASN A 66 -22.23 -24.75 2.51
N THR A 67 -21.89 -23.87 3.45
CA THR A 67 -22.29 -23.97 4.88
C THR A 67 -21.87 -22.71 5.67
N PRO A 68 -22.64 -22.25 6.69
CA PRO A 68 -22.37 -21.01 7.43
C PRO A 68 -21.26 -21.11 8.49
N ASN A 69 -20.64 -22.29 8.70
CA ASN A 69 -19.86 -22.60 9.91
C ASN A 69 -18.47 -23.22 9.64
N PHE A 70 -17.73 -22.73 8.65
CA PHE A 70 -16.32 -23.11 8.48
C PHE A 70 -15.39 -21.91 8.57
N LEU A 71 -14.97 -21.58 9.80
CA LEU A 71 -13.58 -21.19 10.02
C LEU A 71 -12.74 -22.44 9.72
N PRO A 72 -11.81 -22.44 8.75
CA PRO A 72 -10.90 -23.57 8.62
C PRO A 72 -10.11 -23.67 9.93
N LYS A 73 -10.27 -24.81 10.63
CA LYS A 73 -9.40 -25.17 11.76
C LYS A 73 -7.98 -25.31 11.21
N LEU A 74 -7.19 -24.24 11.25
CA LEU A 74 -5.74 -24.33 11.19
C LEU A 74 -5.29 -25.22 12.35
N PRO A 75 -4.38 -26.19 12.13
CA PRO A 75 -3.90 -27.04 13.20
C PRO A 75 -3.26 -26.17 14.29
N LEU A 76 -3.84 -26.21 15.49
CA LEU A 76 -3.50 -25.47 16.71
C LEU A 76 -2.07 -25.71 17.25
N HIS A 77 -1.22 -26.40 16.49
CA HIS A 77 0.14 -26.74 16.87
C HIS A 77 1.12 -26.30 15.78
N LYS A 78 1.31 -24.99 15.65
CA LYS A 78 2.59 -24.33 15.33
C LYS A 78 2.33 -22.82 15.22
N LYS A 79 3.04 -22.07 16.07
CA LYS A 79 3.18 -20.60 16.18
C LYS A 79 2.16 -19.77 15.37
N ALA A 80 1.21 -19.17 16.09
CA ALA A 80 0.16 -18.31 15.55
C ALA A 80 0.69 -17.27 14.56
N VAL A 81 0.19 -17.32 13.34
CA VAL A 81 0.37 -16.29 12.33
C VAL A 81 -1.00 -15.72 12.01
N ASP A 82 -1.09 -14.40 12.09
CA ASP A 82 -2.31 -13.62 11.94
C ASP A 82 -2.84 -13.76 10.50
N ILE A 83 -3.94 -14.49 10.33
CA ILE A 83 -4.57 -14.78 9.03
C ILE A 83 -6.00 -14.22 9.04
N PHE A 84 -6.28 -13.37 8.04
CA PHE A 84 -7.48 -12.55 7.88
C PHE A 84 -8.48 -13.26 6.93
N PHE A 85 -9.80 -13.13 7.18
CA PHE A 85 -10.85 -13.72 6.35
C PHE A 85 -11.76 -12.66 5.74
N CYS A 86 -12.18 -12.86 4.47
CA CYS A 86 -13.21 -12.09 3.78
C CYS A 86 -14.37 -13.02 3.38
N ILE A 87 -15.62 -12.59 3.58
CA ILE A 87 -16.83 -13.25 3.06
C ILE A 87 -17.56 -12.22 2.19
N ASN A 88 -17.93 -12.61 0.97
CA ASN A 88 -18.63 -11.76 0.01
C ASN A 88 -20.14 -12.06 0.04
N PHE A 89 -20.99 -11.04 0.14
CA PHE A 89 -22.46 -11.16 0.07
C PHE A 89 -23.01 -10.19 -0.99
N GLY A 90 -23.23 -10.68 -2.22
CA GLY A 90 -24.08 -10.04 -3.23
C GLY A 90 -23.59 -8.68 -3.78
N ASP A 91 -24.49 -7.98 -4.49
CA ASP A 91 -24.23 -6.79 -5.32
C ASP A 91 -23.78 -5.51 -4.55
N LEU A 92 -23.48 -5.64 -3.26
CA LEU A 92 -22.86 -4.64 -2.37
C LEU A 92 -21.73 -5.34 -1.58
N ALA A 93 -20.47 -5.07 -1.94
CA ALA A 93 -19.34 -5.73 -1.29
C ALA A 93 -18.94 -5.02 0.02
N VAL A 94 -19.44 -5.50 1.16
CA VAL A 94 -18.93 -5.12 2.49
C VAL A 94 -17.67 -5.93 2.79
N PHE A 95 -16.52 -5.26 2.95
CA PHE A 95 -15.24 -5.93 3.25
C PHE A 95 -14.99 -5.95 4.76
N TYR A 96 -15.21 -7.11 5.38
CA TYR A 96 -14.82 -7.34 6.77
C TYR A 96 -13.35 -7.75 6.83
N ILE A 97 -12.54 -7.04 7.62
CA ILE A 97 -11.21 -7.48 8.03
C ILE A 97 -11.27 -7.86 9.51
N TYR A 98 -11.14 -9.14 9.84
CA TYR A 98 -11.01 -9.57 11.24
C TYR A 98 -9.56 -9.46 11.70
N ILE A 99 -9.29 -8.69 12.77
CA ILE A 99 -7.95 -8.56 13.33
C ILE A 99 -7.90 -9.32 14.65
N VAL A 100 -7.20 -10.44 14.64
CA VAL A 100 -6.90 -11.20 15.85
C VAL A 100 -5.51 -10.80 16.30
N GLN A 101 -5.38 -10.26 17.51
CA GLN A 101 -4.09 -9.97 18.13
C GLN A 101 -3.64 -11.19 18.95
N THR A 102 -2.37 -11.57 18.85
CA THR A 102 -1.81 -12.55 19.78
C THR A 102 -1.65 -11.93 21.18
N LYS A 103 -2.19 -12.59 22.19
CA LYS A 103 -1.65 -12.52 23.55
C LYS A 103 -1.54 -13.92 24.14
N SER A 104 -0.48 -14.11 24.93
CA SER A 104 -0.22 -15.26 25.78
C SER A 104 -1.48 -15.78 26.48
N LEU A 105 -1.60 -17.10 26.50
CA LEU A 105 -2.59 -18.04 27.04
C LEU A 105 -3.60 -17.68 28.16
N ASP A 106 -3.77 -16.45 28.65
CA ASP A 106 -4.59 -16.15 29.85
C ASP A 106 -5.57 -14.95 29.76
N THR A 107 -6.06 -14.57 28.56
CA THR A 107 -7.15 -13.55 28.49
C THR A 107 -8.27 -13.92 27.52
N PRO A 108 -9.55 -13.66 27.85
CA PRO A 108 -10.69 -14.09 27.05
C PRO A 108 -10.84 -13.30 25.72
N SER A 109 -11.44 -14.00 24.76
CA SER A 109 -11.67 -13.69 23.35
C SER A 109 -12.27 -12.31 23.03
N HIS A 110 -11.47 -11.38 22.51
CA HIS A 110 -11.99 -10.24 21.73
C HIS A 110 -11.01 -9.86 20.60
N SER A 111 -11.17 -10.47 19.42
CA SER A 111 -10.63 -9.95 18.16
C SER A 111 -11.39 -8.69 17.75
N LYS A 112 -10.71 -7.60 17.40
CA LYS A 112 -11.35 -6.35 16.94
C LYS A 112 -11.34 -6.31 15.41
N SER A 113 -12.50 -6.29 14.77
CA SER A 113 -12.56 -6.20 13.30
C SER A 113 -12.24 -4.78 12.83
N PHE A 114 -11.47 -4.66 11.76
CA PHE A 114 -11.37 -3.46 10.94
C PHE A 114 -12.37 -3.56 9.80
N LEU A 115 -13.25 -2.57 9.68
CA LEU A 115 -14.27 -2.55 8.65
C LEU A 115 -13.94 -1.44 7.66
N TYR A 116 -13.94 -1.77 6.37
CA TYR A 116 -14.08 -0.74 5.37
C TYR A 116 -14.98 -1.15 4.22
N PHE A 117 -15.62 -0.16 3.63
CA PHE A 117 -16.59 -0.34 2.57
C PHE A 117 -15.95 -0.06 1.22
N HIS A 118 -16.30 -0.87 0.24
CA HIS A 118 -15.95 -0.61 -1.14
C HIS A 118 -17.11 0.08 -1.82
N ASP A 119 -16.96 1.36 -2.08
CA ASP A 119 -17.99 2.17 -2.70
C ASP A 119 -17.55 2.54 -4.11
N PHE A 120 -18.22 1.97 -5.11
CA PHE A 120 -18.02 2.27 -6.53
C PHE A 120 -18.60 3.66 -6.85
N GLU A 121 -17.87 4.70 -6.46
CA GLU A 121 -17.94 6.07 -6.96
C GLU A 121 -19.30 6.78 -7.01
N ASN A 122 -20.32 6.34 -6.27
CA ASN A 122 -21.52 7.14 -6.10
C ASN A 122 -21.39 7.96 -4.81
N SER A 123 -20.81 9.17 -4.92
CA SER A 123 -20.50 10.08 -3.80
C SER A 123 -21.59 10.31 -2.74
N ARG A 124 -22.86 9.99 -3.05
CA ARG A 124 -23.96 9.99 -2.07
C ARG A 124 -23.88 8.84 -1.07
N LEU A 125 -23.44 7.66 -1.50
CA LEU A 125 -23.30 6.45 -0.68
C LEU A 125 -22.09 6.50 0.25
N THR A 126 -21.02 7.21 -0.12
CA THR A 126 -19.80 7.29 0.70
C THR A 126 -20.08 7.85 2.10
N LEU A 127 -20.92 8.88 2.20
CA LEU A 127 -21.35 9.47 3.48
C LEU A 127 -22.23 8.52 4.29
N GLU A 128 -22.97 7.62 3.62
CA GLU A 128 -23.77 6.59 4.29
C GLU A 128 -22.91 5.54 4.97
N TYR A 129 -21.65 5.34 4.59
CA TYR A 129 -20.81 4.26 5.15
C TYR A 129 -19.69 4.74 6.08
N ILE A 130 -19.28 6.02 6.01
CA ILE A 130 -18.21 6.56 6.87
C ILE A 130 -18.52 6.38 8.36
N HIS A 131 -19.79 6.43 8.75
CA HIS A 131 -20.17 6.24 10.15
C HIS A 131 -20.08 4.79 10.64
N LEU A 132 -19.81 3.82 9.75
CA LEU A 132 -19.68 2.40 10.06
C LEU A 132 -18.21 1.93 10.02
N GLY A 133 -17.34 2.65 9.31
CA GLY A 133 -15.95 2.26 9.13
C GLY A 133 -15.25 3.11 8.07
N ARG A 134 -14.05 2.69 7.66
CA ARG A 134 -13.34 3.36 6.57
C ARG A 134 -13.99 3.08 5.22
N VAL A 135 -13.64 3.84 4.18
CA VAL A 135 -14.17 3.67 2.82
C VAL A 135 -13.02 3.74 1.81
N THR A 136 -13.11 3.00 0.72
CA THR A 136 -12.13 3.08 -0.37
C THR A 136 -12.21 4.43 -1.08
N GLU A 137 -11.11 5.18 -1.07
CA GLU A 137 -11.00 6.47 -1.76
C GLU A 137 -10.48 6.27 -3.19
N PHE A 138 -11.38 5.99 -4.13
CA PHE A 138 -11.03 5.73 -5.52
C PHE A 138 -10.45 6.94 -6.26
N LYS A 139 -10.81 8.16 -5.83
CA LYS A 139 -10.23 9.39 -6.41
C LYS A 139 -8.73 9.44 -6.24
N TYR A 140 -8.21 8.81 -5.17
CA TYR A 140 -6.79 8.75 -4.87
C TYR A 140 -6.00 8.16 -6.04
N GLY A 141 -6.31 6.92 -6.44
CA GLY A 141 -5.61 6.23 -7.53
C GLY A 141 -5.82 6.90 -8.89
N ALA A 142 -7.05 7.36 -9.17
CA ALA A 142 -7.39 8.03 -10.43
C ALA A 142 -6.63 9.36 -10.61
N LYS A 143 -6.62 10.22 -9.58
CA LYS A 143 -5.89 11.49 -9.61
C LYS A 143 -4.38 11.28 -9.63
N LEU A 144 -3.87 10.35 -8.81
CA LEU A 144 -2.44 10.04 -8.79
C LEU A 144 -1.97 9.51 -10.15
N GLY A 145 -2.81 8.71 -10.80
CA GLY A 145 -2.60 8.23 -12.16
C GLY A 145 -2.44 9.35 -13.18
N ASN A 146 -3.36 10.31 -13.22
CA ASN A 146 -3.27 11.47 -14.11
C ASN A 146 -1.98 12.27 -13.90
N ILE A 147 -1.62 12.52 -12.64
CA ILE A 147 -0.42 13.28 -12.26
C ILE A 147 0.86 12.58 -12.74
N PHE A 148 1.04 11.30 -12.42
CA PHE A 148 2.26 10.57 -12.80
C PHE A 148 2.34 10.30 -14.30
N ARG A 149 1.19 10.16 -14.99
CA ARG A 149 1.13 10.08 -16.45
C ARG A 149 1.27 11.43 -17.15
N LYS A 150 1.32 12.55 -16.40
CA LYS A 150 1.37 13.93 -16.92
C LYS A 150 0.18 14.26 -17.84
N TRP A 151 -0.98 13.67 -17.57
CA TRP A 151 -2.20 13.86 -18.36
C TRP A 151 -2.91 15.15 -17.99
N ASN A 152 -3.59 15.76 -18.96
CA ASN A 152 -4.33 17.02 -18.77
C ASN A 152 -3.48 18.14 -18.13
N GLU A 153 -2.18 18.17 -18.44
CA GLU A 153 -1.21 19.10 -17.86
C GLU A 153 -1.08 19.01 -16.32
N GLU A 154 -1.58 17.94 -15.71
CA GLU A 154 -1.35 17.66 -14.28
C GLU A 154 0.13 17.35 -14.04
N LYS A 155 0.67 17.89 -12.94
CA LYS A 155 2.08 17.84 -12.57
C LYS A 155 2.25 17.49 -11.10
N LEU A 156 3.38 16.85 -10.74
CA LEU A 156 3.61 16.44 -9.35
C LEU A 156 3.63 17.61 -8.37
N PHE A 157 4.07 18.81 -8.76
CA PHE A 157 4.11 19.94 -7.82
C PHE A 157 2.73 20.32 -7.25
N TYR A 158 1.63 20.02 -7.95
CA TYR A 158 0.27 20.26 -7.44
C TYR A 158 -0.04 19.43 -6.18
N THR A 159 0.69 18.33 -5.95
CA THR A 159 0.45 17.42 -4.82
C THR A 159 0.94 17.96 -3.47
N ARG A 160 1.38 19.22 -3.39
CA ARG A 160 1.74 19.88 -2.11
C ARG A 160 0.65 19.79 -1.05
N THR A 161 -0.62 19.80 -1.47
CA THR A 161 -1.82 19.72 -0.62
C THR A 161 -2.56 18.38 -0.74
N TRP A 162 -1.87 17.31 -1.19
CA TRP A 162 -2.45 15.99 -1.43
C TRP A 162 -3.21 15.45 -0.20
N GLY A 163 -4.37 14.84 -0.44
CA GLY A 163 -5.32 14.46 0.62
C GLY A 163 -6.62 15.26 0.55
N GLU A 164 -7.13 15.72 1.69
CA GLU A 164 -8.42 16.43 1.78
C GLU A 164 -8.48 17.70 0.88
N GLY A 165 -7.34 18.37 0.67
CA GLY A 165 -7.24 19.54 -0.22
C GLY A 165 -7.53 19.24 -1.70
N TRP A 166 -7.52 17.96 -2.09
CA TRP A 166 -7.90 17.48 -3.41
C TRP A 166 -9.37 17.02 -3.50
N GLY A 167 -10.17 17.30 -2.47
CA GLY A 167 -11.56 16.87 -2.39
C GLY A 167 -11.73 15.37 -2.10
N PHE A 168 -10.70 14.76 -1.48
CA PHE A 168 -10.78 13.43 -0.92
C PHE A 168 -11.51 13.47 0.43
N MET A 169 -12.00 12.32 0.88
CA MET A 169 -12.60 12.17 2.20
C MET A 169 -11.61 12.46 3.32
N SER A 170 -12.12 12.65 4.54
CA SER A 170 -11.22 12.88 5.67
C SER A 170 -10.25 11.72 5.87
N ASP A 171 -9.00 12.03 6.24
CA ASP A 171 -7.90 11.06 6.39
C ASP A 171 -8.27 9.84 7.26
N GLY A 172 -8.98 10.08 8.36
CA GLY A 172 -9.46 9.05 9.29
C GLY A 172 -10.43 8.04 8.66
N ASN A 173 -10.98 8.34 7.48
CA ASN A 173 -11.96 7.53 6.79
C ASN A 173 -11.38 6.79 5.59
N ALA A 174 -10.22 7.18 5.07
CA ALA A 174 -9.75 6.67 3.79
C ALA A 174 -8.98 5.35 3.91
N VAL A 175 -9.29 4.41 3.02
CA VAL A 175 -8.38 3.36 2.53
C VAL A 175 -7.98 3.73 1.11
N VAL A 176 -6.67 3.88 0.89
CA VAL A 176 -6.10 4.38 -0.37
C VAL A 176 -5.28 3.29 -1.06
N PHE A 177 -5.26 3.33 -2.37
CA PHE A 177 -4.53 2.41 -3.23
C PHE A 177 -4.27 3.08 -4.57
N VAL A 178 -3.19 2.66 -5.26
CA VAL A 178 -2.89 3.10 -6.63
C VAL A 178 -3.84 2.40 -7.60
N ASP A 179 -3.99 1.09 -7.44
CA ASP A 179 -4.89 0.23 -8.19
C ASP A 179 -5.56 -0.81 -7.28
N ASN A 180 -6.64 -1.41 -7.76
CA ASN A 180 -7.27 -2.58 -7.17
C ASN A 180 -7.48 -3.65 -8.26
N HIS A 181 -8.02 -4.80 -7.86
CA HIS A 181 -8.30 -5.89 -8.78
C HIS A 181 -9.23 -5.54 -9.96
N ASP A 182 -10.23 -4.66 -9.78
CA ASP A 182 -11.14 -4.26 -10.86
C ASP A 182 -10.46 -3.27 -11.81
N ASN A 183 -9.95 -2.15 -11.28
CA ASN A 183 -9.51 -1.03 -12.10
C ASN A 183 -8.16 -1.25 -12.79
N GLN A 184 -7.35 -2.21 -12.31
CA GLN A 184 -6.18 -2.64 -13.05
C GLN A 184 -6.50 -3.40 -14.35
N ARG A 185 -7.78 -3.79 -14.54
CA ARG A 185 -8.32 -4.41 -15.76
C ARG A 185 -9.12 -3.42 -16.61
N GLY A 186 -9.15 -2.15 -16.21
CA GLY A 186 -9.99 -1.12 -16.84
C GLY A 186 -11.46 -1.18 -16.41
N HIS A 187 -11.80 -1.94 -15.35
CA HIS A 187 -13.15 -1.98 -14.78
C HIS A 187 -13.28 -1.00 -13.62
N GLY A 188 -14.42 -0.32 -13.49
CA GLY A 188 -14.66 0.57 -12.36
C GLY A 188 -13.92 1.92 -12.47
N ALA A 189 -13.68 2.51 -11.30
CA ALA A 189 -13.27 3.91 -11.18
C ALA A 189 -11.84 4.21 -11.65
N GLY A 190 -11.68 5.38 -12.28
CA GLY A 190 -10.41 5.91 -12.79
C GLY A 190 -10.06 5.53 -14.24
N GLY A 191 -10.65 4.48 -14.80
CA GLY A 191 -10.45 4.10 -16.20
C GLY A 191 -8.97 3.96 -16.59
N SER A 192 -8.58 4.54 -17.74
CA SER A 192 -7.21 4.42 -18.26
C SER A 192 -6.14 5.19 -17.47
N SER A 193 -6.54 6.07 -16.54
CA SER A 193 -5.58 6.82 -15.71
C SER A 193 -4.85 5.92 -14.72
N ILE A 194 -5.48 4.83 -14.29
CA ILE A 194 -4.95 3.91 -13.28
C ILE A 194 -3.61 3.35 -13.72
N ILE A 195 -2.62 3.44 -12.84
CA ILE A 195 -1.27 2.91 -13.03
C ILE A 195 -1.24 1.53 -12.41
N THR A 196 -0.72 0.54 -13.13
CA THR A 196 -0.69 -0.86 -12.69
C THR A 196 0.71 -1.44 -12.80
N PHE A 197 0.92 -2.67 -12.35
CA PHE A 197 2.21 -3.36 -12.54
C PHE A 197 2.67 -3.46 -14.01
N TRP A 198 1.75 -3.33 -14.98
CA TRP A 198 2.10 -3.26 -16.40
C TRP A 198 2.88 -1.97 -16.76
N ASP A 199 2.69 -0.90 -15.98
CA ASP A 199 3.40 0.38 -16.05
C ASP A 199 4.52 0.45 -14.99
N SER A 200 5.29 -0.64 -14.84
CA SER A 200 6.15 -0.89 -13.66
C SER A 200 6.98 0.31 -13.15
N LYS A 201 7.60 1.10 -14.03
CA LYS A 201 8.39 2.30 -13.65
C LYS A 201 7.51 3.34 -12.94
N LEU A 202 6.39 3.74 -13.55
CA LEU A 202 5.44 4.69 -12.95
C LEU A 202 4.73 4.10 -11.74
N TYR A 203 4.44 2.79 -11.75
CA TYR A 203 3.79 2.11 -10.63
C TYR A 203 4.63 2.15 -9.36
N LYS A 204 5.93 1.85 -9.46
CA LYS A 204 6.87 1.94 -8.34
C LYS A 204 6.91 3.36 -7.76
N MET A 205 6.91 4.39 -8.61
CA MET A 205 6.89 5.78 -8.15
C MET A 205 5.56 6.16 -7.48
N ALA A 206 4.42 5.80 -8.06
CA ALA A 206 3.10 6.10 -7.51
C ALA A 206 2.87 5.40 -6.16
N VAL A 207 3.25 4.12 -6.05
CA VAL A 207 3.20 3.37 -4.78
C VAL A 207 4.20 3.96 -3.77
N GLY A 208 5.40 4.34 -4.20
CA GLY A 208 6.37 5.04 -3.36
C GLY A 208 5.81 6.35 -2.79
N TYR A 209 5.16 7.17 -3.62
CA TYR A 209 4.51 8.40 -3.20
C TYR A 209 3.40 8.13 -2.19
N MET A 210 2.52 7.15 -2.46
CA MET A 210 1.46 6.75 -1.54
C MET A 210 1.99 6.30 -0.18
N LEU A 211 3.06 5.51 -0.17
CA LEU A 211 3.63 5.00 1.08
C LEU A 211 4.41 6.08 1.85
N ALA A 212 5.03 7.03 1.17
CA ALA A 212 5.70 8.16 1.80
C ALA A 212 4.75 9.23 2.34
N HIS A 213 3.61 9.48 1.69
CA HIS A 213 2.65 10.52 2.08
C HIS A 213 1.80 10.07 3.29
N PRO A 214 1.51 10.93 4.30
CA PRO A 214 0.81 10.51 5.52
C PRO A 214 -0.65 10.06 5.31
N TYR A 215 -1.29 10.51 4.23
CA TYR A 215 -2.73 10.32 4.00
C TYR A 215 -3.16 8.85 3.87
N GLY A 216 -4.25 8.50 4.56
CA GLY A 216 -5.01 7.26 4.45
C GLY A 216 -4.33 6.01 5.00
N VAL A 217 -5.12 4.94 5.08
CA VAL A 217 -4.58 3.59 5.25
C VAL A 217 -4.20 3.05 3.88
N ALA A 218 -2.90 2.85 3.67
CA ALA A 218 -2.37 2.41 2.39
C ALA A 218 -2.61 0.91 2.18
N ARG A 219 -3.12 0.56 1.00
CA ARG A 219 -3.26 -0.80 0.50
C ARG A 219 -2.46 -0.98 -0.78
N ILE A 220 -1.61 -2.00 -0.80
CA ILE A 220 -0.82 -2.42 -1.96
C ILE A 220 -1.53 -3.57 -2.67
N MET A 221 -1.61 -3.53 -3.99
CA MET A 221 -2.10 -4.65 -4.78
C MET A 221 -1.02 -5.72 -4.97
N SER A 222 -1.41 -6.98 -5.00
CA SER A 222 -0.55 -8.08 -5.43
C SER A 222 -1.29 -8.94 -6.45
N SER A 223 -0.82 -8.93 -7.68
CA SER A 223 -1.54 -9.44 -8.85
C SER A 223 -0.94 -10.72 -9.43
N TYR A 224 -1.59 -11.16 -10.50
CA TYR A 224 -1.10 -12.16 -11.44
C TYR A 224 -1.16 -11.58 -12.86
N ARG A 225 -0.35 -12.14 -13.77
CA ARG A 225 -0.35 -11.80 -15.19
C ARG A 225 -1.44 -12.57 -15.91
N TRP A 226 -2.05 -11.92 -16.89
CA TRP A 226 -2.91 -12.54 -17.88
C TRP A 226 -2.52 -12.04 -19.28
N ASN A 227 -3.02 -12.72 -20.32
CA ASN A 227 -2.68 -12.37 -21.69
C ASN A 227 -3.55 -11.19 -22.16
N ARG A 228 -3.17 -9.96 -21.83
CA ARG A 228 -3.91 -8.75 -22.25
C ARG A 228 -4.04 -8.68 -23.76
N ASN A 229 -5.25 -8.41 -24.24
CA ASN A 229 -5.55 -8.27 -25.67
C ASN A 229 -6.41 -7.03 -25.92
N PHE A 230 -5.78 -5.91 -26.27
CA PHE A 230 -6.49 -4.65 -26.50
C PHE A 230 -7.08 -4.58 -27.90
N VAL A 231 -8.41 -4.43 -27.96
CA VAL A 231 -9.16 -4.11 -29.18
C VAL A 231 -9.99 -2.88 -28.91
N ASN A 232 -9.81 -1.83 -29.73
CA ASN A 232 -10.50 -0.54 -29.59
C ASN A 232 -10.42 0.07 -28.18
N GLY A 233 -9.24 0.00 -27.56
CA GLY A 233 -8.98 0.56 -26.23
C GLY A 233 -9.52 -0.26 -25.04
N LYS A 234 -10.11 -1.43 -25.28
CA LYS A 234 -10.57 -2.35 -24.24
C LYS A 234 -9.81 -3.68 -24.30
N ASP A 235 -9.35 -4.16 -23.14
CA ASP A 235 -8.80 -5.50 -23.00
C ASP A 235 -9.92 -6.54 -23.13
N GLN A 236 -9.89 -7.35 -24.18
CA GLN A 236 -10.86 -8.42 -24.43
C GLN A 236 -10.64 -9.64 -23.53
N ASN A 237 -9.50 -9.69 -22.82
CA ASN A 237 -9.12 -10.76 -21.90
C ASN A 237 -9.13 -10.29 -20.44
N ASP A 238 -9.81 -9.18 -20.15
CA ASP A 238 -9.99 -8.62 -18.80
C ASP A 238 -10.70 -9.57 -17.81
N TRP A 239 -11.40 -10.58 -18.31
CA TRP A 239 -12.10 -11.62 -17.56
C TRP A 239 -11.21 -12.78 -17.08
N MET A 240 -9.94 -12.84 -17.49
CA MET A 240 -9.07 -13.97 -17.18
C MET A 240 -8.80 -14.10 -15.66
N GLY A 241 -9.10 -15.29 -15.13
CA GLY A 241 -8.85 -15.68 -13.74
C GLY A 241 -7.36 -15.88 -13.42
N PRO A 242 -7.05 -16.37 -12.21
CA PRO A 242 -5.68 -16.49 -11.73
C PRO A 242 -4.96 -17.64 -12.45
N PRO A 243 -3.62 -17.75 -12.32
CA PRO A 243 -2.89 -18.93 -12.78
C PRO A 243 -3.55 -20.19 -12.25
N ALA A 244 -4.02 -21.06 -13.15
CA ALA A 244 -4.85 -22.21 -12.80
C ALA A 244 -4.29 -23.53 -13.37
N ASN A 245 -4.52 -24.62 -12.65
CA ASN A 245 -4.28 -25.98 -13.11
C ASN A 245 -5.33 -26.37 -14.17
N THR A 246 -5.10 -27.49 -14.87
CA THR A 246 -6.04 -28.01 -15.89
C THR A 246 -7.44 -28.32 -15.34
N ASN A 247 -7.57 -28.56 -14.03
CA ASN A 247 -8.84 -28.78 -13.35
C ASN A 247 -9.52 -27.49 -12.86
N GLY A 248 -9.01 -26.30 -13.22
CA GLY A 248 -9.56 -25.01 -12.83
C GLY A 248 -9.23 -24.55 -11.41
N SER A 249 -8.49 -25.34 -10.61
CA SER A 249 -7.99 -24.89 -9.30
C SER A 249 -6.85 -23.89 -9.46
N THR A 250 -6.80 -22.88 -8.60
CA THR A 250 -5.69 -21.91 -8.57
C THR A 250 -4.35 -22.61 -8.31
N LYS A 251 -3.29 -22.21 -9.00
CA LYS A 251 -1.91 -22.69 -8.82
C LYS A 251 -1.30 -22.18 -7.53
N SER A 252 -0.25 -22.86 -7.08
CA SER A 252 0.63 -22.34 -6.03
C SER A 252 1.32 -21.05 -6.44
N VAL A 253 1.78 -20.28 -5.45
CA VAL A 253 2.70 -19.17 -5.66
C VAL A 253 4.14 -19.63 -5.37
N PRO A 254 4.92 -20.05 -6.37
CA PRO A 254 6.33 -20.37 -6.15
C PRO A 254 7.13 -19.09 -5.91
N VAL A 255 8.05 -19.13 -4.94
CA VAL A 255 9.01 -18.05 -4.67
C VAL A 255 10.37 -18.45 -5.25
N ASN A 256 10.89 -17.62 -6.15
CA ASN A 256 12.17 -17.81 -6.82
C ASN A 256 13.34 -17.45 -5.89
N SER A 257 14.56 -17.83 -6.27
CA SER A 257 15.77 -17.57 -5.47
C SER A 257 16.06 -16.08 -5.28
N ASP A 258 15.64 -15.24 -6.24
CA ASP A 258 15.75 -13.77 -6.20
C ASP A 258 14.60 -13.10 -5.44
N GLN A 259 13.77 -13.88 -4.73
CA GLN A 259 12.59 -13.45 -3.98
C GLN A 259 11.40 -12.97 -4.82
N THR A 260 11.47 -13.05 -6.15
CA THR A 260 10.31 -12.84 -7.03
C THR A 260 9.37 -14.04 -6.98
N CYS A 261 8.17 -13.92 -7.55
CA CYS A 261 7.25 -15.04 -7.70
C CYS A 261 7.26 -15.61 -9.13
N GLY A 262 7.04 -16.91 -9.26
CA GLY A 262 6.91 -17.62 -10.53
C GLY A 262 5.46 -17.86 -10.94
N ASP A 263 5.26 -18.69 -11.97
CA ASP A 263 3.95 -19.15 -12.46
C ASP A 263 2.93 -18.05 -12.80
N GLY A 264 3.42 -16.89 -13.24
CA GLY A 264 2.58 -15.76 -13.63
C GLY A 264 2.14 -14.86 -12.48
N TRP A 265 2.42 -15.21 -11.22
CA TRP A 265 2.22 -14.29 -10.09
C TRP A 265 3.18 -13.10 -10.18
N VAL A 266 2.67 -11.90 -9.95
CA VAL A 266 3.46 -10.66 -10.11
C VAL A 266 4.19 -10.32 -8.82
N CYS A 267 3.51 -10.46 -7.67
CA CYS A 267 4.05 -10.19 -6.34
C CYS A 267 4.70 -8.81 -6.20
N GLU A 268 3.98 -7.75 -6.56
CA GLU A 268 4.41 -6.36 -6.42
C GLU A 268 4.88 -6.05 -4.99
N HIS A 269 4.22 -6.64 -3.98
CA HIS A 269 4.59 -6.51 -2.58
C HIS A 269 6.00 -7.03 -2.24
N ARG A 270 6.61 -7.85 -3.11
CA ARG A 270 8.00 -8.36 -3.00
C ARG A 270 9.01 -7.54 -3.78
N TRP A 271 8.57 -6.59 -4.60
CA TRP A 271 9.49 -5.70 -5.32
C TRP A 271 10.22 -4.84 -4.30
N ARG A 272 11.55 -4.81 -4.35
CA ARG A 272 12.41 -4.11 -3.38
C ARG A 272 11.91 -2.70 -3.10
N GLN A 273 11.61 -1.94 -4.16
CA GLN A 273 11.13 -0.57 -4.13
C GLN A 273 9.83 -0.44 -3.34
N ILE A 274 8.90 -1.40 -3.46
CA ILE A 274 7.62 -1.40 -2.76
C ILE A 274 7.79 -1.90 -1.32
N THR A 275 8.46 -3.05 -1.12
CA THR A 275 8.70 -3.60 0.21
C THR A 275 9.46 -2.61 1.11
N ASN A 276 10.50 -1.95 0.58
CA ASN A 276 11.25 -0.98 1.34
C ASN A 276 10.45 0.29 1.63
N MET A 277 9.51 0.66 0.76
CA MET A 277 8.60 1.77 1.05
C MET A 277 7.52 1.42 2.08
N VAL A 278 7.16 0.13 2.23
CA VAL A 278 6.37 -0.33 3.40
C VAL A 278 7.15 -0.10 4.69
N ILE A 279 8.43 -0.47 4.70
CA ILE A 279 9.33 -0.23 5.83
C ILE A 279 9.48 1.28 6.09
N PHE A 280 9.69 2.08 5.04
CA PHE A 280 9.73 3.55 5.15
C PHE A 280 8.49 4.08 5.86
N ARG A 281 7.28 3.68 5.43
CA ARG A 281 6.01 4.14 6.03
C ARG A 281 5.91 3.78 7.51
N ASN A 282 6.39 2.59 7.89
CA ASN A 282 6.45 2.16 9.28
C ASN A 282 7.42 3.02 10.11
N VAL A 283 8.62 3.30 9.58
CA VAL A 283 9.65 4.12 10.25
C VAL A 283 9.14 5.54 10.49
N VAL A 284 8.49 6.14 9.49
CA VAL A 284 8.02 7.53 9.57
C VAL A 284 6.58 7.66 10.08
N LYS A 285 6.04 6.61 10.70
CA LYS A 285 4.66 6.57 11.20
C LYS A 285 4.37 7.78 12.09
N GLN A 286 3.22 8.41 11.87
CA GLN A 286 2.73 9.60 12.60
C GLN A 286 3.60 10.87 12.47
N GLN A 287 4.65 10.87 11.65
CA GLN A 287 5.39 12.10 11.37
C GLN A 287 4.65 13.00 10.37
N PRO A 288 4.62 14.33 10.55
CA PRO A 288 3.99 15.23 9.57
C PRO A 288 4.81 15.28 8.27
N GLN A 289 4.18 15.69 7.18
CA GLN A 289 4.92 16.11 5.99
C GLN A 289 5.63 17.44 6.29
N ILE A 290 6.93 17.49 6.04
CA ILE A 290 7.77 18.68 6.19
C ILE A 290 8.64 18.89 4.96
N SER A 291 9.40 19.99 4.93
CA SER A 291 10.47 20.21 3.94
C SER A 291 10.05 19.97 2.49
N TRP A 292 8.83 20.38 2.14
CA TRP A 292 8.33 20.30 0.78
C TRP A 292 9.19 21.18 -0.14
N TRP A 293 9.66 20.59 -1.23
CA TRP A 293 10.34 21.26 -2.32
C TRP A 293 9.75 20.79 -3.65
N ASP A 294 9.66 21.70 -4.61
CA ASP A 294 9.29 21.40 -5.98
C ASP A 294 9.98 22.36 -6.95
N ASN A 295 10.11 21.94 -8.21
CA ASN A 295 10.63 22.76 -9.30
C ASN A 295 9.52 23.43 -10.14
N GLN A 296 8.28 23.54 -9.63
CA GLN A 296 7.09 23.97 -10.37
C GLN A 296 6.74 23.09 -11.60
N SER A 297 7.28 21.87 -11.64
CA SER A 297 7.01 20.85 -12.65
C SER A 297 6.84 19.46 -12.02
N ASN A 298 7.65 18.47 -12.41
CA ASN A 298 7.52 17.09 -11.96
C ASN A 298 8.72 16.59 -11.14
N GLN A 299 9.52 17.50 -10.62
CA GLN A 299 10.50 17.19 -9.58
C GLN A 299 9.97 17.69 -8.24
N VAL A 300 9.78 16.78 -7.30
CA VAL A 300 9.25 17.09 -5.97
C VAL A 300 10.00 16.30 -4.90
N ALA A 301 10.09 16.86 -3.70
CA ALA A 301 10.65 16.21 -2.54
C ALA A 301 9.91 16.63 -1.27
N PHE A 302 9.89 15.74 -0.29
CA PHE A 302 9.38 16.08 1.04
C PHE A 302 9.93 15.14 2.11
N GLY A 303 9.95 15.65 3.34
CA GLY A 303 10.31 14.91 4.55
C GLY A 303 9.10 14.42 5.32
N ARG A 304 9.35 13.46 6.20
CA ARG A 304 8.39 12.97 7.21
C ARG A 304 9.04 13.11 8.59
N GLY A 305 8.83 14.28 9.20
CA GLY A 305 9.58 14.69 10.39
C GLY A 305 11.09 14.62 10.15
N ASP A 306 11.84 14.23 11.16
CA ASP A 306 13.28 13.99 11.09
C ASP A 306 13.65 12.53 10.74
N LEU A 307 12.64 11.70 10.43
CA LEU A 307 12.80 10.25 10.27
C LEU A 307 12.93 9.77 8.82
N GLY A 308 12.53 10.55 7.83
CA GLY A 308 12.67 10.14 6.43
C GLY A 308 12.47 11.25 5.43
N PHE A 309 13.04 11.07 4.24
CA PHE A 309 13.00 12.02 3.15
C PHE A 309 12.92 11.28 1.81
N ILE A 310 12.13 11.82 0.89
CA ILE A 310 11.91 11.23 -0.44
C ILE A 310 12.00 12.29 -1.52
N VAL A 311 12.55 11.93 -2.68
CA VAL A 311 12.73 12.79 -3.86
C VAL A 311 12.27 12.06 -5.10
N PHE A 312 11.47 12.70 -5.94
CA PHE A 312 10.99 12.18 -7.22
C PHE A 312 11.48 13.06 -8.36
N ASN A 313 11.87 12.42 -9.47
CA ASN A 313 12.07 13.07 -10.76
C ASN A 313 11.17 12.40 -11.80
N ASN A 314 10.07 13.05 -12.16
CA ASN A 314 9.19 12.63 -13.26
C ASN A 314 9.16 13.66 -14.41
N ASP A 315 10.12 14.59 -14.42
CA ASP A 315 10.40 15.46 -15.56
C ASP A 315 11.24 14.72 -16.61
N ASP A 316 11.33 15.31 -17.81
CA ASP A 316 12.08 14.73 -18.93
C ASP A 316 13.56 15.19 -18.95
N TRP A 317 14.07 15.65 -17.80
CA TRP A 317 15.47 16.05 -17.59
C TRP A 317 15.96 15.66 -16.20
N ASP A 318 17.28 15.63 -16.01
CA ASP A 318 17.93 15.24 -14.77
C ASP A 318 17.62 16.21 -13.62
N LEU A 319 17.48 15.68 -12.41
CA LEU A 319 17.44 16.41 -11.15
C LEU A 319 18.86 16.43 -10.57
N ASP A 320 19.36 17.62 -10.21
CA ASP A 320 20.65 17.83 -9.57
C ASP A 320 20.54 19.02 -8.59
N VAL A 321 20.27 18.74 -7.31
CA VAL A 321 19.92 19.78 -6.31
C VAL A 321 20.34 19.36 -4.90
N THR A 322 20.65 20.35 -4.06
CA THR A 322 20.85 20.17 -2.61
C THR A 322 19.57 20.58 -1.87
N LEU A 323 19.03 19.69 -1.04
CA LEU A 323 17.76 19.87 -0.35
C LEU A 323 17.93 19.73 1.15
N ASN A 324 17.16 20.52 1.91
CA ASN A 324 17.04 20.33 3.36
C ASN A 324 16.15 19.13 3.63
N THR A 325 16.74 18.07 4.19
CA THR A 325 16.03 16.81 4.45
C THR A 325 15.26 16.82 5.77
N GLY A 326 15.62 17.71 6.70
CA GLY A 326 15.19 17.66 8.10
C GLY A 326 15.80 16.52 8.92
N MET A 327 16.62 15.65 8.31
CA MET A 327 17.20 14.47 8.95
C MET A 327 18.55 14.79 9.60
N SER A 328 18.95 13.96 10.57
CA SER A 328 20.26 14.07 11.22
C SER A 328 21.42 13.81 10.25
N GLY A 329 22.56 14.50 10.43
CA GLY A 329 23.74 14.25 9.60
C GLY A 329 24.27 12.81 9.66
N GLY A 330 24.70 12.28 8.52
CA GLY A 330 25.27 10.93 8.36
C GLY A 330 25.07 10.37 6.94
N THR A 331 25.50 9.13 6.73
CA THR A 331 25.36 8.43 5.45
C THR A 331 24.14 7.53 5.48
N TYR A 332 23.27 7.65 4.49
CA TYR A 332 22.03 6.89 4.37
C TYR A 332 22.04 6.06 3.09
N CYS A 333 21.50 4.85 3.18
CA CYS A 333 21.27 4.01 2.01
C CYS A 333 19.97 4.43 1.34
N ASP A 334 20.02 4.66 0.03
CA ASP A 334 18.82 4.77 -0.80
C ASP A 334 18.13 3.39 -0.88
N VAL A 335 16.93 3.32 -0.32
CA VAL A 335 16.18 2.07 -0.23
C VAL A 335 15.42 1.73 -1.52
N ILE A 336 15.50 2.58 -2.54
CA ILE A 336 14.93 2.32 -3.87
C ILE A 336 15.93 1.59 -4.77
N SER A 337 17.13 2.16 -4.96
CA SER A 337 18.19 1.50 -5.73
C SER A 337 18.84 0.31 -5.01
N GLY A 338 18.70 0.22 -3.68
CA GLY A 338 19.27 -0.87 -2.90
C GLY A 338 18.67 -1.00 -1.52
N GLN A 339 19.50 -1.40 -0.55
CA GLN A 339 19.14 -1.54 0.85
C GLN A 339 20.38 -1.39 1.74
N LYS A 340 20.15 -1.23 3.04
CA LYS A 340 21.19 -1.36 4.06
C LYS A 340 21.46 -2.84 4.32
N ASP A 341 22.71 -3.26 4.19
CA ASP A 341 23.20 -4.60 4.51
C ASP A 341 24.38 -4.48 5.49
N GLY A 342 24.10 -4.70 6.78
CA GLY A 342 25.02 -4.38 7.87
C GLY A 342 25.40 -2.90 7.85
N ASN A 343 26.71 -2.62 7.67
CA ASN A 343 27.27 -1.26 7.62
C ASN A 343 27.55 -0.80 6.18
N LYS A 344 26.86 -1.36 5.18
CA LYS A 344 27.03 -1.00 3.77
C LYS A 344 25.67 -0.76 3.10
N CYS A 345 25.69 0.05 2.05
CA CYS A 345 24.56 0.21 1.14
C CYS A 345 24.82 -0.60 -0.13
N THR A 346 23.82 -1.36 -0.57
CA THR A 346 23.92 -2.12 -1.84
C THR A 346 23.58 -1.26 -3.06
N GLY A 347 23.00 -0.08 -2.85
CA GLY A 347 22.63 0.90 -3.88
C GLY A 347 23.31 2.25 -3.64
N LYS A 348 22.65 3.33 -4.08
CA LYS A 348 23.14 4.70 -3.90
C LYS A 348 23.26 5.06 -2.41
N GLN A 349 24.21 5.94 -2.10
CA GLN A 349 24.38 6.53 -0.77
C GLN A 349 24.05 8.02 -0.81
N ILE A 350 23.35 8.50 0.20
CA ILE A 350 23.05 9.91 0.40
C ILE A 350 23.74 10.40 1.66
N ILE A 351 24.56 11.43 1.53
CA ILE A 351 25.27 12.03 2.66
C ILE A 351 24.47 13.25 3.09
N VAL A 352 23.91 13.19 4.30
CA VAL A 352 23.25 14.31 4.97
C VAL A 352 24.30 15.04 5.79
N SER A 353 24.52 16.33 5.53
CA SER A 353 25.44 17.16 6.30
C SER A 353 24.86 17.51 7.68
N LYS A 354 25.69 18.07 8.56
CA LYS A 354 25.29 18.37 9.96
C LYS A 354 24.13 19.37 10.08
N ASP A 355 23.92 20.19 9.07
CA ASP A 355 22.84 21.16 8.93
C ASP A 355 21.56 20.56 8.29
N GLY A 356 21.55 19.25 8.02
CA GLY A 356 20.39 18.52 7.49
C GLY A 356 20.24 18.58 5.97
N ASN A 357 21.17 19.21 5.25
CA ASN A 357 21.16 19.26 3.78
C ASN A 357 21.74 18.00 3.16
N ALA A 358 21.26 17.60 1.98
CA ALA A 358 21.84 16.51 1.20
C ALA A 358 21.74 16.80 -0.30
N HIS A 359 22.77 16.37 -1.05
CA HIS A 359 22.79 16.47 -2.50
C HIS A 359 22.11 15.25 -3.13
N PHE A 360 21.21 15.52 -4.08
CA PHE A 360 20.48 14.50 -4.84
C PHE A 360 20.74 14.68 -6.32
N LYS A 361 21.12 13.59 -6.99
CA LYS A 361 21.21 13.50 -8.44
C LYS A 361 20.42 12.30 -8.95
N ILE A 362 19.39 12.56 -9.75
CA ILE A 362 18.46 11.53 -10.25
C ILE A 362 18.25 11.78 -11.74
N SER A 363 18.72 10.84 -12.58
CA SER A 363 18.46 10.96 -14.01
C SER A 363 17.01 10.63 -14.34
N ASN A 364 16.42 11.31 -15.32
CA ASN A 364 15.10 10.92 -15.84
C ASN A 364 15.12 9.52 -16.49
N THR A 365 16.31 9.05 -16.86
CA THR A 365 16.54 7.71 -17.44
C THR A 365 16.84 6.61 -16.44
N ASP A 366 16.95 6.92 -15.14
CA ASP A 366 17.13 5.92 -14.09
C ASP A 366 16.00 4.85 -14.14
N GLU A 367 16.32 3.61 -13.74
CA GLU A 367 15.33 2.53 -13.62
C GLU A 367 14.17 2.94 -12.71
N ASP A 368 14.52 3.59 -11.60
CA ASP A 368 13.63 4.15 -10.59
C ASP A 368 14.05 5.61 -10.33
N PRO A 369 13.41 6.60 -10.96
CA PRO A 369 13.83 8.00 -10.87
C PRO A 369 13.23 8.65 -9.62
N PHE A 370 13.45 8.01 -8.48
CA PHE A 370 13.13 8.50 -7.15
C PHE A 370 14.06 7.86 -6.12
N ILE A 371 14.35 8.59 -5.05
CA ILE A 371 15.24 8.18 -3.96
C ILE A 371 14.48 8.31 -2.65
N ALA A 372 14.64 7.34 -1.76
CA ALA A 372 14.08 7.39 -0.41
C ALA A 372 15.13 6.99 0.63
N ILE A 373 15.23 7.78 1.70
CA ILE A 373 16.10 7.52 2.85
C ILE A 373 15.31 7.68 4.15
N HIS A 374 15.64 6.89 5.17
CA HIS A 374 14.98 6.96 6.47
C HIS A 374 15.94 6.64 7.62
N ALA A 375 15.54 6.89 8.87
CA ALA A 375 16.36 6.72 10.06
C ALA A 375 17.02 5.32 10.13
N GLU A 376 16.26 4.26 9.85
CA GLU A 376 16.77 2.87 9.85
C GLU A 376 17.65 2.51 8.63
N SER A 377 17.75 3.37 7.61
CA SER A 377 18.66 3.18 6.46
C SER A 377 20.00 3.91 6.63
N LYS A 378 20.19 4.63 7.74
CA LYS A 378 21.45 5.26 8.13
C LYS A 378 22.52 4.21 8.45
N LEU A 379 23.76 4.40 8.00
CA LEU A 379 24.91 3.54 8.35
C LEU A 379 25.42 3.77 9.77
#